data_AF-A0A979G8G9-F1
#
_entry.id   AF-A0A979G8G9-F1
#
_cell.length_a   1.000
_cell.length_b   1.000
_cell.length_c   1.000
_cell.angle_alpha   90.00
_cell.angle_beta   90.00
_cell.angle_gamma   90.00
#
_symmetry.space_group_name_H-M   'P 1'
#
loop_
_entity.id
_entity.type
_entity.pdbx_description
1 polymer ?
#
loop_
_entity_poly.entity_id
_entity_poly.type
_entity_poly.pdbx_seq_one_letter_code
_entity_poly.pdbx_strand_id
1 'polypeptide(L)' 'MIPKGSKVRHTDPEIDDVRGVMIVFAIAHGFALCGYPDRLGKELENYAITDLVLIS' A
#
# COMPACT_ATOMS: atom_id res chain seq x y z
N MET A 1 2.35 -1.63 13.18
CA MET A 1 3.53 -1.16 12.42
C MET A 1 3.58 -1.97 11.14
N ILE A 2 3.55 -1.33 9.98
CA ILE A 2 3.56 -2.01 8.68
C ILE A 2 5.03 -2.14 8.24
N PRO A 3 5.59 -3.36 8.05
CA PRO A 3 6.96 -3.50 7.56
C PRO A 3 7.06 -3.36 6.03
N LYS A 4 8.27 -3.09 5.55
CA LYS A 4 8.59 -3.19 4.11
C LYS A 4 8.35 -4.62 3.63
N GLY A 5 7.79 -4.75 2.43
CA GLY A 5 7.44 -6.03 1.79
C GLY A 5 6.06 -6.55 2.18
N SER A 6 5.37 -5.89 3.10
CA SER A 6 4.02 -6.26 3.49
C SER A 6 3.01 -6.01 2.39
N LYS A 7 2.01 -6.91 2.32
CA LYS A 7 0.79 -6.69 1.57
C LYS A 7 -0.17 -5.84 2.40
N VAL A 8 -0.72 -4.80 1.79
CA VAL A 8 -1.65 -3.87 2.42
C VAL A 8 -2.83 -3.59 1.50
N ARG A 9 -3.94 -3.18 2.08
CA ARG A 9 -5.11 -2.64 1.37
C ARG A 9 -5.41 -1.24 1.89
N HIS A 10 -6.15 -0.46 1.11
CA HIS A 10 -6.61 0.84 1.56
C HIS A 10 -7.80 0.66 2.52
N THR A 11 -7.93 1.55 3.51
CA THR A 11 -9.05 1.57 4.47
C THR A 11 -10.35 2.06 3.85
N ASP A 12 -10.24 3.01 2.92
CA ASP A 12 -11.35 3.46 2.08
C ASP A 12 -11.74 2.36 1.05
N PRO A 13 -12.98 1.86 1.08
CA PRO A 13 -13.44 0.79 0.18
C PRO A 13 -13.49 1.21 -1.30
N GLU A 14 -13.77 2.47 -1.62
CA GLU A 14 -13.81 2.92 -3.03
C GLU A 14 -12.41 2.88 -3.65
N ILE A 15 -11.41 3.28 -2.88
CA ILE A 15 -10.00 3.19 -3.30
C ILE A 15 -9.58 1.71 -3.35
N ASP A 16 -9.96 0.92 -2.36
CA ASP A 16 -9.61 -0.49 -2.27
C ASP A 16 -10.21 -1.34 -3.42
N ASP A 17 -11.42 -1.02 -3.88
CA ASP A 17 -12.04 -1.69 -5.03
C ASP A 17 -11.27 -1.44 -6.35
N VAL A 18 -10.66 -0.26 -6.49
CA VAL A 18 -9.89 0.12 -7.68
C VAL A 18 -8.43 -0.33 -7.59
N ARG A 19 -7.83 -0.21 -6.40
CA ARG A 19 -6.39 -0.40 -6.16
C ARG A 19 -6.06 -1.81 -5.70
N GLY A 20 -6.97 -2.44 -4.95
CA GLY A 20 -6.81 -3.77 -4.40
C GLY A 20 -5.58 -3.90 -3.50
N VAL A 21 -4.92 -5.06 -3.62
CA VAL A 21 -3.75 -5.40 -2.81
C VAL A 21 -2.52 -4.65 -3.31
N MET A 22 -1.83 -3.98 -2.38
CA MET A 22 -0.58 -3.25 -2.62
C MET A 22 0.55 -3.84 -1.80
N ILE A 23 1.80 -3.64 -2.25
CA ILE A 23 3.02 -4.05 -1.57
C ILE A 23 3.78 -2.81 -1.12
N VAL A 24 4.20 -2.77 0.14
CA VAL A 24 5.00 -1.67 0.69
C VAL A 24 6.47 -1.80 0.27
N PHE A 25 7.00 -0.79 -0.42
CA PHE A 25 8.41 -0.73 -0.85
C PHE A 25 9.29 0.10 0.09
N ALA A 26 8.75 1.18 0.62
CA ALA A 26 9.44 2.07 1.56
C ALA A 26 8.44 2.74 2.48
N ILE A 27 8.91 3.16 3.66
CA ILE A 27 8.12 3.95 4.61
C ILE A 27 8.98 5.13 5.05
N ALA A 28 8.43 6.34 4.94
CA ALA A 28 9.10 7.56 5.35
C ALA A 28 8.07 8.60 5.82
N HIS A 29 8.37 9.29 6.92
CA HIS A 29 7.58 10.42 7.43
C HIS A 29 6.05 10.16 7.58
N GLY A 30 5.64 8.94 7.94
CA GLY A 30 4.23 8.59 8.12
C GLY A 30 3.51 8.15 6.84
N PHE A 31 4.23 8.06 5.72
CA PHE A 31 3.72 7.58 4.43
C PHE A 31 4.40 6.26 4.04
N ALA A 32 3.65 5.40 3.36
CA ALA A 32 4.15 4.19 2.72
C ALA A 32 4.14 4.38 1.21
N LEU A 33 5.28 4.09 0.58
CA LEU A 33 5.41 3.97 -0.86
C LEU A 33 4.97 2.56 -1.24
N CYS A 34 3.82 2.47 -1.90
CA CYS A 34 3.16 1.22 -2.25
C CYS A 34 3.23 0.98 -3.76
N GLY A 35 3.38 -0.26 -4.16
CA GLY A 35 3.28 -0.68 -5.56
C GLY A 35 2.35 -1.87 -5.73
N TYR A 36 1.84 -2.06 -6.94
CA TYR A 36 0.86 -3.11 -7.22
C TYR A 36 1.56 -4.42 -7.68
N PRO A 37 1.18 -5.60 -7.15
CA PRO A 37 1.75 -6.89 -7.55
C PRO A 37 1.68 -7.11 -9.07
N ASP A 38 0.52 -6.82 -9.64
CA ASP A 38 0.22 -7.07 -11.06
C ASP A 38 0.89 -6.06 -12.00
N ARG A 39 1.37 -4.94 -11.45
CA ARG A 39 2.03 -3.86 -12.20
C ARG A 39 3.53 -3.79 -11.95
N LEU A 40 4.11 -4.79 -11.27
CA LEU A 40 5.56 -4.94 -11.01
C LEU A 40 6.25 -3.67 -10.50
N GLY A 41 5.56 -2.88 -9.65
CA GLY A 41 6.12 -1.64 -9.10
C GLY A 41 6.41 -0.53 -10.12
N LYS A 42 5.85 -0.60 -11.34
CA LYS A 42 5.98 0.49 -12.33
C LYS A 42 5.17 1.73 -11.98
N GLU A 43 4.13 1.56 -11.17
CA GLU A 43 3.36 2.65 -10.58
C GLU A 43 3.49 2.53 -9.06
N LEU A 44 4.32 3.40 -8.50
CA LEU A 44 4.49 3.55 -7.06
C LEU A 44 3.68 4.76 -6.61
N GLU A 45 2.85 4.57 -5.61
CA GLU A 45 2.01 5.62 -5.04
C GLU A 45 2.26 5.72 -3.54
N ASN A 46 2.17 6.95 -3.02
CA ASN A 46 2.33 7.19 -1.59
C ASN A 46 0.95 7.23 -0.93
N TYR A 47 0.80 6.47 0.16
CA TYR A 47 -0.39 6.48 1.00
C TYR A 47 0.01 6.76 2.44
N ALA A 48 -0.86 7.43 3.20
CA ALA A 48 -0.63 7.57 4.63
C ALA A 48 -0.72 6.19 5.29
N ILE A 49 0.18 5.91 6.24
CA ILE A 49 0.17 4.61 6.94
C ILE A 49 -1.15 4.39 7.69
N THR A 50 -1.81 5.46 8.12
CA THR A 50 -3.13 5.44 8.77
C THR A 50 -4.23 4.93 7.86
N ASP A 51 -4.05 5.08 6.55
CA ASP A 51 -5.06 4.74 5.56
C ASP A 51 -4.86 3.31 5.04
N LEU A 52 -3.87 2.58 5.57
CA LEU A 52 -3.49 1.25 5.14
C LEU A 52 -3.78 0.18 6.19
N VAL A 53 -4.33 -0.94 5.75
CA VAL A 53 -4.55 -2.14 6.55
C VAL A 53 -3.60 -3.23 6.10
N LEU A 54 -2.82 -3.76 7.05
CA LEU A 54 -1.96 -4.92 6.83
C LEU A 54 -2.84 -6.18 6.61
N ILE A 55 -2.55 -6.94 5.56
CA ILE A 55 -3.22 -8.21 5.27
C ILE A 55 -2.21 -9.35 5.23
N SER A 56 -2.64 -10.51 5.73
CA SER A 56 -1.85 -11.75 5.83
C SER A 56 -1.75 -12.51 4.53
#